data_AF-A0A7R9M162-F1
#
_entry.id   AF-A0A7R9M162-F1
#
_cell.length_a   1.000
_cell.length_b   1.000
_cell.length_c   1.000
_cell.angle_alpha   90.00
_cell.angle_beta   90.00
_cell.angle_gamma   90.00
#
_symmetry.space_group_name_H-M   'P 1'
#
loop_
_entity.id
_entity.type
_entity.pdbx_description
1 polymer ?
#
loop_
_entity_poly.entity_id
_entity_poly.type
_entity_poly.pdbx_seq_one_letter_code
_entity_poly.pdbx_strand_id
1 'polypeptide(L)'
;YPDYKTVSGGRAELPCNVTPVSVDDSVTLILWYRGNGSRTPIYTVDARGDASNNGTHFVGDVFSDGRRATFNVSARPALLTIDPVTEGDGMEYRCRVDFRWGRTMNSHVFLNVIVPPRSVIIQDMNGTVIRDTVIGPYDQDMDVMLTCLAEGGIRRQTYLQINY
;
A
#
# COMPACT_ATOMS: atom_id res chain seq x y z
N TYR A 1 8.82 2.72 9.91
CA TYR A 1 8.24 1.54 9.23
C TYR A 1 8.58 1.65 7.74
N PRO A 2 8.80 0.55 7.01
CA PRO A 2 8.96 0.58 5.55
C PRO A 2 7.70 1.15 4.88
N ASP A 3 7.89 1.90 3.78
CA ASP A 3 6.83 2.53 2.98
C ASP A 3 6.65 1.73 1.68
N TYR A 4 5.44 1.20 1.45
CA TYR A 4 5.06 0.50 0.23
C TYR A 4 4.13 1.39 -0.58
N LYS A 5 4.41 1.52 -1.89
CA LYS A 5 3.64 2.40 -2.77
C LYS A 5 2.86 1.59 -3.77
N THR A 6 1.62 1.99 -4.00
CA THR A 6 0.78 1.45 -5.06
C THR A 6 -0.12 2.54 -5.61
N VAL A 7 -0.71 2.30 -6.78
CA VAL A 7 -1.69 3.20 -7.38
C VAL A 7 -3.09 2.74 -7.00
N SER A 8 -4.01 3.67 -6.78
CA SER A 8 -5.43 3.34 -6.57
C SER A 8 -5.97 2.50 -7.74
N GLY A 9 -6.72 1.44 -7.44
CA GLY A 9 -7.15 0.41 -8.38
C GLY A 9 -6.12 -0.68 -8.68
N GLY A 10 -4.86 -0.50 -8.23
CA GLY A 10 -3.80 -1.49 -8.37
C GLY A 10 -3.80 -2.56 -7.27
N ARG A 11 -2.69 -3.28 -7.17
CA ARG A 11 -2.43 -4.32 -6.15
C ARG A 11 -1.38 -3.85 -5.16
N ALA A 12 -1.57 -4.15 -3.88
CA ALA A 12 -0.55 -3.97 -2.85
C ALA A 12 -0.18 -5.32 -2.22
N GLU A 13 1.10 -5.51 -1.92
CA GLU A 13 1.63 -6.69 -1.24
C GLU A 13 2.44 -6.23 -0.02
N LEU A 14 1.93 -6.55 1.17
CA LEU A 14 2.50 -6.12 2.44
C LEU A 14 3.16 -7.32 3.13
N PRO A 15 4.49 -7.29 3.34
CA PRO A 15 5.18 -8.43 3.91
C PRO A 15 4.99 -8.52 5.42
N CYS A 16 4.93 -9.75 5.90
CA CYS A 16 5.00 -10.11 7.30
C CYS A 16 6.01 -11.24 7.51
N ASN A 17 6.91 -11.07 8.47
CA ASN A 17 7.83 -12.11 8.85
C ASN A 17 7.14 -13.09 9.80
N VAL A 18 6.87 -14.30 9.31
CA VAL A 18 6.24 -15.41 10.05
C VAL A 18 7.25 -16.49 10.43
N THR A 19 8.55 -16.22 10.26
CA THR A 19 9.62 -17.21 10.50
C THR A 19 9.84 -17.37 12.00
N PRO A 20 9.66 -18.58 12.57
CA PRO A 20 9.99 -18.85 13.97
C PRO A 20 11.48 -18.70 14.24
N VAL A 21 11.84 -18.32 15.47
CA VAL A 21 13.26 -18.19 15.88
C VAL A 21 13.90 -19.57 16.12
N SER A 22 13.12 -20.53 16.61
CA SER A 22 13.55 -21.91 16.83
C SER A 22 12.88 -22.85 15.83
N VAL A 23 13.60 -23.88 15.39
CA VAL A 23 13.12 -24.86 14.40
C VAL A 23 11.98 -25.72 14.94
N ASP A 24 11.93 -25.92 16.26
CA ASP A 24 10.85 -26.67 16.90
C ASP A 24 9.59 -25.82 17.09
N ASP A 25 9.70 -24.50 17.02
CA ASP A 25 8.58 -23.59 17.25
C ASP A 25 7.68 -23.46 16.02
N SER A 26 6.42 -23.11 16.25
CA SER A 26 5.38 -23.05 15.21
C SER A 26 4.55 -21.80 15.35
N VAL A 27 4.00 -21.33 14.22
CA VAL A 27 3.07 -20.20 14.22
C VAL A 27 1.72 -20.69 14.73
N THR A 28 1.09 -19.94 15.63
CA THR A 28 -0.25 -20.26 16.14
C THR A 28 -1.30 -19.30 15.58
N LEU A 29 -1.01 -18.00 15.59
CA LEU A 29 -1.92 -16.97 15.08
C LEU A 29 -1.15 -15.91 14.30
N ILE A 30 -1.72 -15.48 13.18
CA ILE A 30 -1.28 -14.31 12.42
C ILE A 30 -2.44 -13.32 12.37
N LEU A 31 -2.19 -12.09 12.78
CA LEU A 31 -3.20 -11.05 12.94
C LEU A 31 -2.73 -9.78 12.23
N TRP A 32 -3.51 -9.31 11.27
CA TRP A 32 -3.29 -8.00 10.65
C TRP A 32 -4.23 -6.96 11.24
N TYR A 33 -3.68 -5.81 11.55
CA TYR A 33 -4.42 -4.62 11.98
C TYR A 33 -4.19 -3.50 10.98
N ARG A 34 -5.20 -2.64 10.79
CA ARG A 34 -5.15 -1.45 9.96
C ARG A 34 -5.37 -0.21 10.81
N GLY A 35 -4.59 0.83 10.53
CA GLY A 35 -4.61 2.10 11.24
C GLY A 35 -3.81 2.04 12.54
N ASN A 36 -3.47 3.22 13.06
CA ASN A 36 -2.73 3.35 14.31
C ASN A 36 -3.65 3.03 15.51
N GLY A 37 -3.23 2.09 16.36
CA GLY A 37 -3.93 1.76 17.61
C GLY A 37 -5.18 0.87 17.48
N SER A 38 -5.50 0.34 16.29
CA SER A 38 -6.63 -0.58 16.14
C SER A 38 -6.46 -1.87 16.94
N ARG A 39 -7.52 -2.26 17.65
CA ARG A 39 -7.58 -3.49 18.46
C ARG A 39 -8.26 -4.66 17.77
N THR A 40 -8.97 -4.40 16.67
CA THR A 40 -9.71 -5.43 15.92
C THR A 40 -8.92 -5.82 14.68
N PRO A 41 -8.58 -7.10 14.49
CA PRO A 41 -7.84 -7.53 13.31
C PRO A 41 -8.72 -7.44 12.05
N ILE A 42 -8.13 -7.00 10.95
CA ILE A 42 -8.72 -6.96 9.60
C ILE A 42 -8.50 -8.27 8.82
N TYR A 43 -7.55 -9.08 9.25
CA TYR A 43 -7.26 -10.40 8.70
C TYR A 43 -6.69 -11.28 9.81
N THR A 44 -7.12 -12.54 9.87
CA THR A 44 -6.64 -13.52 10.84
C THR A 44 -6.33 -14.84 10.14
N VAL A 45 -5.22 -15.47 10.52
CA VAL A 45 -4.90 -16.85 10.20
C VAL A 45 -4.74 -17.62 11.50
N ASP A 46 -5.53 -18.67 11.67
CA ASP A 46 -5.43 -19.61 12.79
C ASP A 46 -4.73 -20.89 12.34
N ALA A 47 -3.47 -21.01 12.72
CA ALA A 47 -2.58 -22.12 12.35
C ALA A 47 -2.40 -23.14 13.48
N ARG A 48 -3.19 -23.05 14.57
CA ARG A 48 -3.09 -23.98 15.70
C ARG A 48 -3.36 -25.41 15.25
N GLY A 49 -2.36 -26.28 15.41
CA GLY A 49 -2.46 -27.70 15.04
C GLY A 49 -2.23 -27.98 13.55
N ASP A 50 -1.86 -26.97 12.75
CA ASP A 50 -1.54 -27.12 11.34
C ASP A 50 -0.02 -27.07 11.11
N ALA A 51 0.56 -28.20 10.68
CA ALA A 51 1.99 -28.29 10.37
C ALA A 51 2.40 -27.45 9.15
N SER A 52 1.47 -27.10 8.27
CA SER A 52 1.73 -26.27 7.09
C SER A 52 1.77 -24.77 7.39
N ASN A 53 1.40 -24.37 8.62
CA ASN A 53 1.14 -22.98 9.04
C ASN A 53 0.10 -22.23 8.19
N ASN A 54 -0.57 -22.88 7.24
CA ASN A 54 -1.50 -22.21 6.33
C ASN A 54 -2.81 -21.88 7.05
N GLY A 55 -3.30 -22.78 7.92
CA GLY A 55 -4.36 -22.51 8.87
C GLY A 55 -5.71 -22.15 8.26
N THR A 56 -6.62 -21.70 9.11
CA THR A 56 -7.94 -21.19 8.72
C THR A 56 -7.91 -19.67 8.63
N HIS A 57 -8.40 -19.11 7.51
CA HIS A 57 -8.36 -17.68 7.23
C HIS A 57 -9.70 -17.00 7.52
N PHE A 58 -9.66 -15.88 8.23
CA PHE A 58 -10.81 -15.01 8.50
C PHE A 58 -10.52 -13.59 8.04
N VAL A 59 -11.45 -13.00 7.29
CA VAL A 59 -11.33 -11.64 6.75
C VAL A 59 -12.31 -10.74 7.48
N GLY A 60 -11.83 -9.61 8.00
CA GLY A 60 -12.68 -8.64 8.69
C GLY A 60 -13.51 -7.80 7.71
N ASP A 61 -14.54 -7.13 8.25
CA ASP A 61 -15.54 -6.38 7.46
C ASP A 61 -14.95 -5.24 6.61
N VAL A 62 -13.77 -4.74 6.95
CA VAL A 62 -13.07 -3.72 6.16
C VAL A 62 -12.79 -4.17 4.72
N PHE A 63 -12.76 -5.50 4.48
CA PHE A 63 -12.60 -6.08 3.14
C PHE A 63 -13.80 -6.94 2.70
N SER A 64 -14.96 -6.80 3.35
CA SER A 64 -16.15 -7.64 3.07
C SER A 64 -16.81 -7.33 1.72
N ASP A 65 -16.70 -6.09 1.21
CA ASP A 65 -17.26 -5.63 -0.07
C ASP A 65 -16.68 -6.29 -1.34
N GLY A 66 -16.00 -7.42 -1.20
CA GLY A 66 -15.47 -8.17 -2.35
C GLY A 66 -14.33 -9.13 -2.03
N ARG A 67 -14.05 -9.39 -0.74
CA ARG A 67 -12.89 -10.20 -0.29
C ARG A 67 -11.58 -9.76 -0.95
N ARG A 68 -11.36 -8.44 -0.99
CA ARG A 68 -10.18 -7.81 -1.63
C ARG A 68 -8.86 -8.09 -0.92
N ALA A 69 -8.87 -8.88 0.16
CA ALA A 69 -7.67 -9.21 0.92
C ALA A 69 -7.45 -10.72 0.97
N THR A 70 -6.23 -11.14 0.68
CA THR A 70 -5.78 -12.54 0.79
C THR A 70 -4.40 -12.57 1.44
N PHE A 71 -4.12 -13.60 2.24
CA PHE A 71 -2.81 -13.76 2.86
C PHE A 71 -2.15 -15.05 2.38
N ASN A 72 -0.93 -14.94 1.87
CA ASN A 72 -0.13 -16.08 1.46
C ASN A 72 0.96 -16.34 2.51
N VAL A 73 0.71 -17.33 3.39
CA VAL A 73 1.67 -17.73 4.44
C VAL A 73 2.91 -18.41 3.86
N SER A 74 2.77 -19.07 2.70
CA SER A 74 3.84 -19.84 2.07
C SER A 74 4.84 -18.97 1.31
N ALA A 75 4.50 -17.71 1.01
CA ALA A 75 5.43 -16.76 0.42
C ALA A 75 6.63 -16.48 1.35
N ARG A 76 7.73 -15.99 0.78
CA ARG A 76 8.97 -15.67 1.50
C ARG A 76 9.41 -14.23 1.19
N PRO A 77 9.14 -13.25 2.08
CA PRO A 77 8.32 -13.34 3.30
C PRO A 77 6.83 -13.57 3.00
N ALA A 78 6.03 -13.91 4.02
CA ALA A 78 4.58 -14.06 3.85
C ALA A 78 3.94 -12.71 3.46
N LEU A 79 2.91 -12.72 2.62
CA LEU A 79 2.36 -11.51 2.00
C LEU A 79 0.86 -11.36 2.25
N LEU A 80 0.45 -10.18 2.74
CA LEU A 80 -0.93 -9.72 2.66
C LEU A 80 -1.12 -8.98 1.35
N THR A 81 -1.94 -9.54 0.47
CA THR A 81 -2.33 -8.91 -0.79
C THR A 81 -3.64 -8.17 -0.62
N ILE A 82 -3.69 -6.91 -1.05
CA ILE A 82 -4.91 -6.10 -1.17
C ILE A 82 -5.11 -5.80 -2.66
N ASP A 83 -6.26 -6.21 -3.22
CA ASP A 83 -6.56 -6.09 -4.65
C ASP A 83 -8.10 -6.07 -4.90
N PRO A 84 -8.67 -5.01 -5.51
CA PRO A 84 -8.03 -3.74 -5.85
C PRO A 84 -7.82 -2.87 -4.61
N VAL A 85 -6.79 -2.03 -4.64
CA VAL A 85 -6.49 -1.03 -3.61
C VAL A 85 -7.37 0.21 -3.80
N THR A 86 -7.86 0.78 -2.71
CA THR A 86 -8.62 2.05 -2.70
C THR A 86 -7.81 3.15 -2.01
N GLU A 87 -8.16 4.42 -2.27
CA GLU A 87 -7.51 5.57 -1.62
C GLU A 87 -7.48 5.44 -0.09
N GLY A 88 -8.59 4.99 0.51
CA GLY A 88 -8.70 4.83 1.96
C GLY A 88 -7.76 3.77 2.54
N ASP A 89 -7.27 2.83 1.73
CA ASP A 89 -6.36 1.77 2.17
C ASP A 89 -4.96 2.30 2.54
N GLY A 90 -4.66 3.56 2.20
CA GLY A 90 -3.39 4.23 2.53
C GLY A 90 -3.23 4.54 4.01
N MET A 91 -2.70 3.57 4.77
CA MET A 91 -2.62 3.60 6.24
C MET A 91 -1.41 2.82 6.76
N GLU A 92 -1.19 2.88 8.08
CA GLU A 92 -0.38 1.91 8.81
C GLU A 92 -1.03 0.52 8.82
N TYR A 93 -0.22 -0.52 8.62
CA TYR A 93 -0.59 -1.89 8.84
C TYR A 93 0.38 -2.53 9.82
N ARG A 94 -0.18 -3.27 10.79
CA ARG A 94 0.60 -4.03 11.76
C ARG A 94 0.29 -5.52 11.59
N CYS A 95 1.31 -6.30 11.28
CA CYS A 95 1.23 -7.75 11.36
C CYS A 95 1.76 -8.21 12.72
N ARG A 96 0.92 -8.89 13.48
CA ARG A 96 1.28 -9.58 14.72
C ARG A 96 1.31 -11.08 14.46
N VAL A 97 2.40 -11.72 14.86
CA VAL A 97 2.57 -13.18 14.77
C VAL A 97 2.79 -13.72 16.17
N ASP A 98 1.92 -14.63 16.59
CA ASP A 98 2.05 -15.37 17.85
C ASP A 98 2.60 -16.77 17.55
N PHE A 99 3.63 -17.15 18.30
CA PHE A 99 4.27 -18.46 18.20
C PHE A 99 3.86 -19.34 19.38
N ARG A 100 4.08 -20.66 19.27
CA ARG A 100 3.71 -21.62 20.30
C ARG A 100 4.54 -21.42 21.57
N TRP A 101 5.84 -21.18 21.41
CA TRP A 101 6.77 -20.97 22.53
C TRP A 101 7.53 -19.65 22.43
N GLY A 102 7.81 -19.20 21.22
CA GLY A 102 8.48 -17.93 20.96
C GLY A 102 7.66 -16.72 21.40
N ARG A 103 8.36 -15.60 21.59
CA ARG A 103 7.71 -14.31 21.85
C ARG A 103 6.89 -13.88 20.63
N THR A 104 5.76 -13.22 20.89
CA THR A 104 5.02 -12.51 19.84
C THR A 104 5.91 -11.52 19.09
N MET A 105 5.82 -11.52 17.76
CA MET A 105 6.48 -10.54 16.91
C MET A 105 5.47 -9.58 16.30
N ASN A 106 5.84 -8.30 16.21
CA ASN A 106 5.06 -7.28 15.51
C ASN A 106 5.93 -6.67 14.41
N SER A 107 5.37 -6.54 13.22
CA SER A 107 5.96 -5.79 12.12
C SER A 107 4.98 -4.73 11.65
N HIS A 108 5.50 -3.55 11.36
CA HIS A 108 4.72 -2.38 10.98
C HIS A 108 5.17 -1.91 9.61
N VAL A 109 4.23 -1.71 8.70
CA VAL A 109 4.44 -1.19 7.34
C VAL A 109 3.43 -0.09 7.08
N PHE A 110 3.76 0.84 6.20
CA PHE A 110 2.78 1.80 5.70
C PHE A 110 2.50 1.55 4.23
N LEU A 111 1.22 1.56 3.88
CA LEU A 111 0.78 1.58 2.50
C LEU A 111 0.51 3.03 2.10
N ASN A 112 1.15 3.48 1.04
CA ASN A 112 0.98 4.79 0.44
C ASN A 112 0.28 4.62 -0.91
N VAL A 113 -0.97 5.04 -0.96
CA VAL A 113 -1.80 4.92 -2.16
C VAL A 113 -1.70 6.21 -2.96
N ILE A 114 -1.21 6.09 -4.18
CA ILE A 114 -1.11 7.18 -5.15
C ILE A 114 -2.42 7.21 -5.93
N VAL A 115 -3.15 8.31 -5.82
CA VAL A 115 -4.32 8.57 -6.66
C VAL A 115 -3.85 9.47 -7.81
N PRO A 116 -3.87 8.99 -9.07
CA PRO A 116 -3.50 9.81 -10.23
C PRO A 116 -4.40 11.04 -10.35
N PRO A 117 -3.92 12.12 -10.98
CA PRO A 117 -4.76 13.25 -11.32
C PRO A 117 -5.91 12.80 -12.25
N ARG A 118 -7.06 13.46 -12.14
CA ARG A 118 -8.24 13.16 -12.95
C ARG A 118 -8.13 13.72 -14.36
N SER A 119 -7.39 14.83 -14.51
CA SER A 119 -7.14 15.51 -15.78
C SER A 119 -5.74 16.12 -15.78
N VAL A 120 -5.16 16.20 -16.97
CA VAL A 120 -3.89 16.90 -17.23
C VAL A 120 -4.12 17.85 -18.40
N ILE A 121 -3.73 19.11 -18.22
CA ILE A 121 -3.89 20.20 -19.18
C ILE A 121 -2.50 20.77 -19.46
N ILE A 122 -2.11 20.81 -20.73
CA ILE A 122 -0.86 21.45 -21.15
C ILE A 122 -1.20 22.85 -21.68
N GLN A 123 -0.49 23.86 -21.19
CA GLN A 123 -0.64 25.25 -21.61
C GLN A 123 0.69 25.78 -22.15
N ASP A 124 0.61 26.68 -23.13
CA ASP A 124 1.77 27.46 -23.58
C ASP A 124 2.09 28.62 -22.62
N MET A 125 3.12 29.40 -22.95
CA MET A 125 3.53 30.59 -22.20
C MET A 125 2.46 31.68 -22.09
N ASN A 126 1.44 31.66 -22.95
CA ASN A 126 0.32 32.61 -22.94
C ASN A 126 -0.90 32.06 -22.17
N GLY A 127 -0.81 30.86 -21.60
CA GLY A 127 -1.92 30.17 -20.94
C GLY A 127 -2.89 29.50 -21.91
N THR A 128 -2.57 29.43 -23.20
CA THR A 128 -3.41 28.77 -24.21
C THR A 128 -3.32 27.27 -24.02
N VAL A 129 -4.47 26.62 -23.86
CA VAL A 129 -4.52 25.15 -23.73
C VAL A 129 -4.18 24.50 -25.08
N ILE A 130 -3.14 23.67 -25.06
CA ILE A 130 -2.72 22.86 -26.18
C ILE A 130 -3.59 21.60 -26.21
N ARG A 131 -4.38 21.45 -27.27
CA ARG A 131 -5.30 20.31 -27.45
C ARG A 131 -4.78 19.26 -28.43
N ASP A 132 -3.93 19.68 -29.37
CA ASP A 132 -3.33 18.83 -30.39
C ASP A 132 -1.92 18.38 -30.02
N THR A 133 -1.39 17.40 -30.75
CA THR A 133 -0.03 16.88 -30.55
C THR A 133 1.07 17.82 -31.06
N VAL A 134 0.71 18.90 -31.75
CA VAL A 134 1.65 19.86 -32.36
C VAL A 134 1.46 21.22 -31.70
N ILE A 135 2.58 21.82 -31.28
CA ILE A 135 2.63 23.16 -30.69
C ILE A 135 3.38 24.11 -31.62
N GLY A 136 2.99 25.38 -31.60
CA GLY A 136 3.57 26.41 -32.46
C GLY A 136 2.68 26.78 -33.65
N PRO A 137 3.23 27.46 -34.67
CA PRO A 137 4.66 27.72 -34.90
C PRO A 137 5.29 28.72 -33.92
N TYR A 138 6.59 28.57 -33.66
CA TYR A 138 7.40 29.47 -32.86
C TYR A 138 8.61 29.95 -33.68
N ASP A 139 9.05 31.18 -33.45
CA ASP A 139 10.19 31.75 -34.16
C ASP A 139 11.52 31.11 -33.74
N GLN A 140 12.49 31.15 -34.66
CA GLN A 140 13.86 30.73 -34.35
C GLN A 140 14.44 31.63 -33.23
N ASP A 141 15.21 31.02 -32.32
CA ASP A 141 15.81 31.66 -31.15
C ASP A 141 14.80 32.11 -30.06
N MET A 142 13.55 31.64 -30.12
CA MET A 142 12.56 31.81 -29.05
C MET A 142 12.67 30.71 -27.98
N ASP A 143 12.62 31.10 -26.70
CA ASP A 143 12.43 30.18 -25.58
C ASP A 143 10.97 29.75 -25.45
N VAL A 144 10.69 28.46 -25.61
CA VAL A 144 9.34 27.89 -25.49
C VAL A 144 9.13 27.33 -24.08
N MET A 145 8.16 27.88 -23.35
CA MET A 145 7.76 27.39 -22.03
C MET A 145 6.39 26.73 -22.08
N LEU A 146 6.30 25.49 -21.58
CA LEU A 146 5.06 24.75 -21.45
C LEU A 146 4.76 24.51 -19.97
N THR A 147 3.50 24.69 -19.59
CA THR A 147 3.01 24.42 -18.23
C THR A 147 2.10 23.20 -18.26
N CYS A 148 2.41 22.20 -17.45
CA CYS A 148 1.55 21.03 -17.24
C CYS A 148 0.76 21.21 -15.95
N LEU A 149 -0.55 21.42 -16.07
CA LEU A 149 -1.48 21.51 -14.96
C LEU A 149 -2.15 20.16 -14.74
N ALA A 150 -1.94 19.56 -13.58
CA ALA A 150 -2.59 18.31 -13.18
C ALA A 150 -3.66 18.62 -12.12
N GLU A 151 -4.91 18.24 -12.37
CA GLU A 151 -6.01 18.49 -11.46
C GLU A 151 -6.48 17.22 -10.74
N GLY A 152 -6.72 17.36 -9.43
CA GLY A 152 -7.06 16.26 -8.55
C GLY A 152 -5.84 15.38 -8.21
N GLY A 153 -6.12 14.13 -7.85
CA GLY A 153 -5.10 13.20 -7.37
C GLY A 153 -4.68 13.49 -5.93
N ILE A 154 -4.12 12.47 -5.27
CA ILE A 154 -3.66 12.53 -3.88
C ILE A 154 -2.35 11.77 -3.81
N ARG A 155 -1.34 12.43 -3.26
CA ARG A 155 -0.08 11.85 -2.81
C ARG A 155 0.18 12.38 -1.42
N ARG A 156 0.63 11.53 -0.50
CA ARG A 156 1.10 12.00 0.81
C ARG A 156 2.15 13.11 0.61
N GLN A 157 1.90 14.30 1.15
CA GLN A 157 2.91 15.35 1.25
C GLN A 157 4.02 14.85 2.18
N THR A 158 5.16 14.48 1.61
CA THR A 158 6.41 14.46 2.37
C THR A 158 6.74 15.91 2.68
N TYR A 159 6.46 16.35 3.91
CA TYR A 159 6.96 17.62 4.42
C TYR A 159 8.50 17.57 4.35
N LEU A 160 9.08 18.29 3.38
CA LEU A 160 10.50 18.66 3.41
C LEU A 160 10.61 19.79 4.43
N GLN A 161 11.04 19.44 5.64
CA GLN A 161 11.43 20.44 6.63
C GLN A 161 12.78 20.99 6.18
N ILE A 162 12.78 22.12 5.48
CA ILE A 162 14.00 22.91 5.28
C ILE A 162 14.24 23.63 6.60
N ASN A 163 15.17 23.10 7.40
CA ASN A 163 15.67 23.82 8.55
C ASN A 163 16.60 24.93 8.04
N TYR A 164 16.28 26.17 8.41
CA TYR A 164 17.19 27.32 8.28
C TYR A 164 18.25 27.28 9.37
#